data_AF-A0A7C4C5K8-F1
#
_entry.id   AF-A0A7C4C5K8-F1
#
_cell.length_a   1.000
_cell.length_b   1.000
_cell.length_c   1.000
_cell.angle_alpha   90.00
_cell.angle_beta   90.00
_cell.angle_gamma   90.00
#
_symmetry.space_group_name_H-M   'P 1'
#
loop_
_entity.id
_entity.type
_entity.pdbx_description
1 polymer ?
#
loop_
_entity_poly.entity_id
_entity_poly.type
_entity_poly.pdbx_seq_one_letter_code
_entity_poly.pdbx_strand_id
1 'polypeptide(L)'
;MIVVDEHLKIAEKYLEEAFRLLSIGDLYDAAEKIWASIWHSTIILTSRYLGLSEPPKGITWREFLTEAFIKAGLSGEEAYRLASYYIEVRKTLHGDCFYGRNYEEKEHKPLMDKAEEYINTIRKLIVSKS
;
A
#
# COMPACT_ATOMS: atom_id res chain seq x y z
N MET A 1 -8.81 12.59 -15.81
CA MET A 1 -7.47 12.66 -15.21
C MET A 1 -7.67 12.44 -13.72
N ILE A 2 -7.44 11.21 -13.22
CA ILE A 2 -7.48 10.94 -11.79
C ILE A 2 -6.45 11.88 -11.16
N VAL A 3 -6.86 12.70 -10.20
CA VAL A 3 -5.98 13.70 -9.58
C VAL A 3 -4.99 12.93 -8.72
N VAL A 4 -3.86 12.54 -9.33
CA VAL A 4 -2.72 11.83 -8.73
C VAL A 4 -2.32 12.46 -7.39
N ASP A 5 -2.40 13.79 -7.30
CA ASP A 5 -2.07 14.57 -6.11
C ASP A 5 -3.06 14.41 -4.96
N GLU A 6 -4.32 14.05 -5.23
CA GLU A 6 -5.35 13.89 -4.21
C GLU A 6 -5.18 12.57 -3.46
N HIS A 7 -4.95 11.47 -4.20
CA HIS A 7 -4.70 10.18 -3.59
C HIS A 7 -3.40 10.15 -2.77
N LEU A 8 -2.34 10.88 -3.19
CA LEU A 8 -1.09 10.90 -2.43
C LEU A 8 -1.29 11.58 -1.07
N LYS A 9 -1.95 12.74 -1.08
CA LYS A 9 -2.30 13.47 0.15
C LYS A 9 -3.18 12.64 1.08
N ILE A 10 -4.13 11.88 0.52
CA ILE A 10 -4.98 10.98 1.31
C ILE A 10 -4.16 9.85 1.92
N ALA A 11 -3.25 9.24 1.16
CA ALA A 11 -2.37 8.20 1.67
C ALA A 11 -1.49 8.71 2.82
N GLU A 12 -0.89 9.89 2.67
CA GLU A 12 -0.08 10.53 3.72
C GLU A 12 -0.91 10.79 4.99
N LYS A 13 -2.11 11.37 4.86
CA LYS A 13 -3.00 11.60 6.01
C LYS A 13 -3.39 10.30 6.73
N TYR A 14 -3.65 9.23 5.99
CA TYR A 14 -3.95 7.94 6.60
C TYR A 14 -2.73 7.32 7.30
N LEU A 15 -1.53 7.51 6.76
CA LEU A 15 -0.31 7.02 7.42
C LEU A 15 -0.04 7.80 8.73
N GLU A 16 -0.18 9.12 8.70
CA GLU A 16 -0.07 9.97 9.89
C GLU A 16 -1.06 9.54 10.99
N GLU A 17 -2.33 9.34 10.61
CA GLU A 17 -3.36 8.89 11.53
C GLU A 17 -3.09 7.48 12.06
N ALA A 18 -2.61 6.56 11.21
CA ALA A 18 -2.24 5.23 11.65
C ALA A 18 -1.17 5.26 12.75
N PHE A 19 -0.12 6.06 12.57
CA PHE A 19 0.95 6.18 13.57
C PHE A 19 0.47 6.85 14.86
N ARG A 20 -0.45 7.81 14.76
CA ARG A 20 -1.15 8.35 15.93
C ARG A 20 -1.90 7.25 16.68
N LEU A 21 -2.66 6.40 15.98
CA LEU A 21 -3.41 5.30 16.57
C LEU A 21 -2.50 4.24 17.21
N LEU A 22 -1.39 3.88 16.55
CA LEU A 22 -0.38 2.99 17.13
C LEU A 22 0.18 3.54 18.45
N SER A 23 0.44 4.85 18.52
CA SER A 23 1.01 5.48 19.72
C SER A 23 0.09 5.41 20.95
N ILE A 24 -1.23 5.26 20.74
CA ILE A 24 -2.23 5.13 21.80
C ILE A 24 -2.73 3.68 21.97
N GLY A 25 -2.11 2.72 21.27
CA GLY A 25 -2.44 1.30 21.37
C GLY A 25 -3.72 0.89 20.61
N ASP A 26 -4.24 1.73 19.72
CA ASP A 26 -5.40 1.38 18.89
C ASP A 26 -4.95 0.64 17.62
N LEU A 27 -4.59 -0.63 17.83
CA LEU A 27 -3.91 -1.46 16.82
C LEU A 27 -4.81 -1.82 15.63
N TYR A 28 -6.12 -1.99 15.88
CA TYR A 28 -7.07 -2.41 14.86
C TYR A 28 -7.37 -1.28 13.89
N ASP A 29 -7.67 -0.09 14.42
CA ASP A 29 -7.93 1.06 13.57
C ASP A 29 -6.63 1.51 12.89
N ALA A 30 -5.48 1.40 13.57
CA ALA A 30 -4.18 1.61 12.92
C ALA A 30 -3.97 0.68 11.71
N ALA A 31 -4.31 -0.61 11.84
CA ALA A 31 -4.22 -1.57 10.73
C ALA A 31 -5.09 -1.16 9.53
N GLU A 32 -6.31 -0.67 9.79
CA GLU A 32 -7.20 -0.15 8.75
C GLU A 32 -6.60 1.07 8.05
N LYS A 33 -6.07 2.03 8.81
CA LYS A 33 -5.50 3.26 8.24
C LYS A 33 -4.22 2.98 7.44
N ILE A 34 -3.39 2.02 7.87
CA ILE A 34 -2.23 1.56 7.09
C ILE A 34 -2.69 0.94 5.77
N TRP A 35 -3.69 0.06 5.81
CA TRP A 35 -4.25 -0.51 4.59
C TRP A 35 -4.79 0.55 3.65
N ALA A 36 -5.59 1.51 4.16
CA ALA A 36 -6.14 2.59 3.35
C ALA A 36 -5.02 3.42 2.69
N SER A 37 -3.97 3.74 3.44
CA SER A 37 -2.81 4.46 2.93
C SER A 37 -2.09 3.70 1.80
N ILE A 38 -1.83 2.41 2.01
CA ILE A 38 -1.23 1.52 1.00
C ILE A 38 -2.12 1.37 -0.24
N TRP A 39 -3.43 1.25 -0.06
CA TRP A 39 -4.38 1.17 -1.15
C TRP A 39 -4.38 2.46 -1.99
N HIS A 40 -4.53 3.63 -1.36
CA HIS A 40 -4.51 4.92 -2.07
C HIS A 40 -3.20 5.14 -2.83
N SER A 41 -2.05 4.87 -2.22
CA SER A 41 -0.75 4.99 -2.91
C SER A 41 -0.64 4.03 -4.10
N THR A 42 -1.18 2.82 -3.96
CA THR A 42 -1.21 1.82 -5.03
C THR A 42 -2.11 2.23 -6.20
N ILE A 43 -3.29 2.81 -5.94
CA ILE A 43 -4.16 3.36 -7.00
C ILE A 43 -3.42 4.40 -7.85
N ILE A 44 -2.57 5.22 -7.23
CA ILE A 44 -1.79 6.23 -7.97
C ILE A 44 -0.78 5.56 -8.89
N LEU A 45 -0.03 4.60 -8.36
CA LEU A 45 0.99 3.87 -9.12
C LEU A 45 0.36 3.22 -10.36
N THR A 46 -0.73 2.47 -10.18
CA THR A 46 -1.39 1.74 -11.27
C THR A 46 -2.06 2.69 -12.25
N SER A 47 -2.70 3.76 -11.77
CA SER A 47 -3.29 4.78 -12.63
C SER A 47 -2.24 5.49 -13.49
N ARG A 48 -1.08 5.82 -12.92
CA ARG A 48 0.00 6.51 -13.62
C ARG A 48 0.69 5.62 -14.66
N TYR A 49 0.99 4.37 -14.31
CA TYR A 49 1.84 3.50 -15.13
C TYR A 49 1.07 2.50 -16.00
N LEU A 50 -0.17 2.17 -15.64
CA LEU A 50 -1.01 1.22 -16.36
C LEU A 50 -2.31 1.84 -16.89
N GLY A 51 -2.65 3.06 -16.49
CA GLY A 51 -3.89 3.74 -16.91
C GLY A 51 -5.15 3.13 -16.29
N LEU A 52 -5.01 2.27 -15.29
CA LEU A 52 -6.09 1.54 -14.62
C LEU A 52 -5.90 1.61 -13.11
N SER A 53 -6.99 1.80 -12.37
CA SER A 53 -6.96 1.79 -10.89
C SER A 53 -7.01 0.37 -10.30
N GLU A 54 -7.48 -0.61 -11.07
CA GLU A 54 -7.71 -1.98 -10.63
C GLU A 54 -7.29 -3.00 -11.71
N PRO A 55 -6.95 -4.24 -11.31
CA PRO A 55 -6.55 -5.27 -12.27
C PRO A 55 -7.71 -5.64 -13.21
N PRO A 56 -7.44 -5.85 -14.51
CA PRO A 56 -8.41 -6.44 -15.43
C PRO A 56 -8.86 -7.82 -14.98
N LYS A 57 -10.03 -8.26 -15.46
CA LYS A 57 -10.56 -9.60 -15.19
C LYS A 57 -9.54 -10.67 -15.57
N GLY A 58 -9.26 -11.58 -14.64
CA GLY A 58 -8.31 -12.68 -14.84
C GLY A 58 -6.86 -12.35 -14.49
N ILE A 59 -6.55 -11.09 -14.14
CA ILE A 59 -5.24 -10.69 -13.63
C ILE A 59 -5.31 -10.54 -12.12
N THR A 60 -4.35 -11.11 -11.40
CA THR A 60 -4.28 -10.94 -9.95
C THR A 60 -3.73 -9.56 -9.59
N TRP A 61 -4.06 -9.07 -8.39
CA TRP A 61 -3.44 -7.86 -7.85
C TRP A 61 -1.92 -7.95 -7.83
N ARG A 62 -1.33 -9.12 -7.52
CA ARG A 62 0.13 -9.28 -7.48
C ARG A 62 0.77 -9.08 -8.85
N GLU A 63 0.22 -9.72 -9.88
CA GLU A 63 0.71 -9.56 -11.26
C GLU A 63 0.56 -8.12 -11.73
N PHE A 64 -0.61 -7.53 -11.50
CA PHE A 64 -0.91 -6.15 -11.89
C PHE A 64 0.04 -5.13 -11.24
N LEU A 65 0.30 -5.27 -9.94
CA LEU A 65 1.23 -4.37 -9.24
C LEU A 65 2.68 -4.61 -9.62
N THR A 66 3.07 -5.86 -9.85
CA THR A 66 4.43 -6.18 -10.32
C THR A 66 4.69 -5.46 -11.64
N GLU A 67 3.75 -5.53 -12.59
CA GLU A 67 3.86 -4.82 -13.87
C GLU A 67 3.92 -3.29 -13.68
N ALA A 68 3.09 -2.73 -12.79
CA ALA A 68 3.11 -1.29 -12.49
C ALA A 68 4.49 -0.83 -11.96
N PHE A 69 5.08 -1.59 -11.03
CA PHE A 69 6.41 -1.29 -10.47
C PHE A 69 7.53 -1.45 -11.51
N ILE A 70 7.47 -2.46 -12.38
CA ILE A 70 8.43 -2.62 -13.48
C ILE A 70 8.35 -1.42 -14.44
N LYS A 71 7.15 -0.99 -14.84
CA LYS A 71 6.98 0.21 -15.68
C LYS A 71 7.43 1.51 -15.00
N ALA A 72 7.35 1.54 -13.67
CA ALA A 72 7.89 2.62 -12.87
C ALA A 72 9.43 2.64 -12.84
N GLY A 73 10.09 1.55 -13.23
CA GLY A 73 11.54 1.46 -13.39
C GLY A 73 12.25 0.57 -12.38
N LEU A 74 11.52 -0.23 -11.59
CA LEU A 74 12.11 -1.20 -10.67
C LEU A 74 12.50 -2.50 -11.39
N SER A 75 13.42 -3.26 -10.77
CA SER A 75 13.70 -4.63 -11.21
C SER A 75 12.51 -5.56 -10.97
N GLY A 76 12.45 -6.67 -11.70
CA GLY A 76 11.37 -7.66 -11.53
C GLY A 76 11.31 -8.25 -10.12
N GLU A 77 12.46 -8.47 -9.48
CA GLU A 77 12.53 -8.98 -8.10
C GLU A 77 11.98 -7.97 -7.09
N GLU A 78 12.42 -6.71 -7.16
CA GLU A 78 11.92 -5.64 -6.28
C GLU A 78 10.44 -5.38 -6.49
N ALA A 79 9.99 -5.36 -7.75
CA ALA A 79 8.59 -5.19 -8.10
C ALA A 79 7.71 -6.30 -7.51
N TYR A 80 8.13 -7.56 -7.67
CA TYR A 80 7.42 -8.71 -7.11
C TYR A 80 7.38 -8.68 -5.58
N ARG A 81 8.48 -8.28 -4.94
CA ARG A 81 8.56 -8.14 -3.48
C ARG A 81 7.57 -7.10 -2.96
N LEU A 82 7.51 -5.92 -3.58
CA LEU A 82 6.58 -4.85 -3.20
C LEU A 82 5.12 -5.26 -3.46
N ALA A 83 4.84 -5.88 -4.61
CA ALA A 83 3.51 -6.41 -4.91
C ALA A 83 3.09 -7.49 -3.91
N SER A 84 4.02 -8.34 -3.45
CA SER A 84 3.74 -9.36 -2.44
C SER A 84 3.43 -8.75 -1.08
N TYR A 85 4.18 -7.71 -0.67
CA TYR A 85 3.90 -6.95 0.54
C TYR A 85 2.49 -6.34 0.54
N TYR A 86 2.03 -5.77 -0.59
CA TYR A 86 0.65 -5.29 -0.71
C TYR A 86 -0.39 -6.38 -0.43
N ILE A 87 -0.20 -7.58 -0.99
CA ILE A 87 -1.11 -8.71 -0.77
C ILE A 87 -1.09 -9.16 0.68
N GLU A 88 0.09 -9.19 1.30
CA GLU A 88 0.27 -9.56 2.70
C GLU A 88 -0.43 -8.57 3.63
N VAL A 89 -0.23 -7.26 3.44
CA VAL A 89 -0.95 -6.22 4.18
C VAL A 89 -2.47 -6.34 4.01
N ARG A 90 -2.96 -6.57 2.78
CA ARG A 90 -4.40 -6.74 2.53
C ARG A 90 -4.97 -7.91 3.32
N LYS A 91 -4.27 -9.04 3.33
CA LYS A 91 -4.73 -10.24 4.02
C LYS A 91 -4.62 -10.07 5.53
N THR A 92 -3.45 -9.68 6.01
CA THR A 92 -3.09 -9.72 7.43
C THR A 92 -3.55 -8.48 8.19
N LEU A 93 -3.31 -7.26 7.67
CA LEU A 93 -3.73 -6.04 8.39
C LEU A 93 -5.23 -5.76 8.17
N HIS A 94 -5.70 -5.77 6.93
CA HIS A 94 -7.11 -5.46 6.66
C HIS A 94 -8.04 -6.63 6.98
N GLY A 95 -7.68 -7.85 6.57
CA GLY A 95 -8.46 -9.06 6.81
C GLY A 95 -8.37 -9.54 8.26
N ASP A 96 -7.21 -10.04 8.66
CA ASP A 96 -7.06 -10.75 9.94
C ASP A 96 -7.10 -9.79 11.14
N CYS A 97 -6.35 -8.69 11.09
CA CYS A 97 -6.29 -7.73 12.19
C CYS A 97 -7.54 -6.89 12.32
N PHE A 98 -7.87 -6.08 11.32
CA PHE A 98 -8.99 -5.15 11.42
C PHE A 98 -10.35 -5.86 11.45
N TYR A 99 -10.69 -6.64 10.41
CA TYR A 99 -11.97 -7.35 10.38
C TYR A 99 -12.02 -8.55 11.33
N GLY A 100 -10.96 -9.35 11.39
CA GLY A 100 -10.89 -10.53 12.24
C GLY A 100 -10.70 -10.23 13.73
N ARG A 101 -10.36 -8.98 14.08
CA ARG A 101 -10.05 -8.54 15.45
C ARG A 101 -8.94 -9.36 16.12
N ASN A 102 -8.05 -9.95 15.33
CA ASN A 102 -6.93 -10.74 15.82
C ASN A 102 -5.62 -9.96 15.65
N TYR A 103 -5.03 -9.50 16.74
CA TYR A 103 -3.70 -8.89 16.71
C TYR A 103 -2.67 -9.77 17.39
N GLU A 104 -1.61 -10.04 16.64
CA GLU A 104 -0.45 -10.79 17.09
C GLU A 104 0.79 -9.96 16.74
N GLU A 105 1.45 -9.40 17.77
CA GLU A 105 2.56 -8.46 17.64
C GLU A 105 3.60 -8.89 16.59
N LYS A 106 4.04 -10.15 16.65
CA LYS A 106 5.09 -10.70 15.78
C LYS A 106 4.68 -10.83 14.32
N GLU A 107 3.39 -10.99 14.05
CA GLU A 107 2.84 -11.17 12.71
C GLU A 107 2.45 -9.82 12.08
N HIS A 108 1.94 -8.89 12.89
CA HIS A 108 1.31 -7.67 12.39
C HIS A 108 2.23 -6.45 12.44
N LYS A 109 2.96 -6.27 13.55
CA LYS A 109 3.81 -5.09 13.74
C LYS A 109 4.87 -4.92 12.64
N PRO A 110 5.57 -5.98 12.18
CA PRO A 110 6.55 -5.82 11.10
C PRO A 110 5.94 -5.31 9.78
N LEU A 111 4.67 -5.63 9.51
CA LEU A 111 3.96 -5.12 8.34
C LEU A 111 3.61 -3.64 8.53
N MET A 112 3.19 -3.26 9.73
CA MET A 112 2.85 -1.88 10.08
C MET A 112 4.08 -0.96 9.98
N ASP A 113 5.22 -1.38 10.54
CA ASP A 113 6.46 -0.61 10.56
C ASP A 113 7.03 -0.40 9.13
N LYS A 114 6.77 -1.33 8.21
CA LYS A 114 7.21 -1.23 6.79
C LYS A 114 6.32 -0.34 5.92
N ALA A 115 5.15 0.10 6.39
CA ALA A 115 4.19 0.83 5.57
C ALA A 115 4.77 2.13 5.00
N GLU A 116 5.51 2.87 5.84
CA GLU A 116 6.17 4.11 5.43
C GLU A 116 7.19 3.89 4.29
N GLU A 117 7.97 2.81 4.34
CA GLU A 117 8.94 2.48 3.28
C GLU A 117 8.22 2.23 1.94
N TYR A 118 7.11 1.49 1.97
CA TYR A 118 6.31 1.19 0.77
C TYR A 118 5.76 2.48 0.14
N ILE A 119 5.14 3.34 0.96
CA ILE A 119 4.54 4.60 0.50
C ILE A 119 5.63 5.55 -0.03
N ASN A 120 6.77 5.65 0.67
CA ASN A 120 7.91 6.46 0.23
C ASN A 120 8.51 5.96 -1.09
N THR A 121 8.53 4.64 -1.31
CA THR A 121 8.97 4.05 -2.57
C THR A 121 8.06 4.48 -3.71
N ILE A 122 6.73 4.35 -3.54
CA ILE A 122 5.76 4.80 -4.54
C ILE A 122 5.88 6.31 -4.80
N ARG A 123 5.99 7.13 -3.76
CA ARG A 123 6.18 8.58 -3.87
C ARG A 123 7.39 8.93 -4.72
N LYS A 124 8.54 8.30 -4.47
CA LYS A 124 9.77 8.51 -5.26
C LYS A 124 9.55 8.14 -6.73
N LEU A 125 8.88 7.02 -7.01
CA LEU A 125 8.58 6.56 -8.37
C LEU A 125 7.62 7.50 -9.12
N ILE A 126 6.71 8.17 -8.43
CA ILE A 126 5.77 9.10 -9.06
C ILE A 126 6.45 10.45 -9.33
N VAL A 127 7.28 10.94 -8.40
CA VAL A 127 7.94 12.25 -8.53
C VAL A 127 9.10 12.21 -9.52
N SER A 128 9.86 11.12 -9.59
CA SER A 128 11.08 11.01 -10.43
C SER A 128 10.86 11.02 -11.95
N LYS A 129 9.61 10.87 -12.40
CA LYS A 129 9.23 10.95 -13.83
C LYS A 129 8.27 12.10 -14.13
N SER A 130 8.39 13.21 -13.40
CA SER A 130 7.62 14.46 -13.63
C SER A 130 8.42 15.44 -14.47
#